data_AF-A0A962YR30-F1
#
_entry.id   AF-A0A962YR30-F1
#
_cell.length_a   1.000
_cell.length_b   1.000
_cell.length_c   1.000
_cell.angle_alpha   90.00
_cell.angle_beta   90.00
_cell.angle_gamma   90.00
#
_symmetry.space_group_name_H-M   'P 1'
#
loop_
_entity.id
_entity.type
_entity.pdbx_description
1 polymer ?
#
loop_
_entity_poly.entity_id
_entity_poly.type
_entity_poly.pdbx_seq_one_letter_code
_entity_poly.pdbx_strand_id
1 'polypeptide(L)'
;MGLVMKYRTPPLAYPFEAYDRNLCLKPSLGMFLVLSYSVRHLLIVFLLYFPFMIRSVDMATLKHWMATPLGVSLAVADLPALLIWLAWRYRRPRTGTAWRWLWRRGRLALLATLITQGALLMVTQAEKLLTSGEEGAFLVIYLMIQGWALTYVGFSRRLTDVFRDFPDPAVEGDAATAPTPGQAPSPKSGKDTWNARKKRLPAPLSRIDWTPTRIAEESQKRKDKCIEIASKFMIADAPEQVMTMQQRLADSSPAVAAAWYTLSIRAASQGALAEATLLIET
;
A
#
# COMPACT_ATOMS: atom_id res chain seq x y z
N MET A 1 -11.84 8.82 36.55
CA MET A 1 -11.99 7.47 35.95
C MET A 1 -11.64 7.58 34.47
N GLY A 2 -10.41 7.25 34.08
CA GLY A 2 -9.95 7.36 32.70
C GLY A 2 -10.30 6.09 31.92
N LEU A 3 -11.15 6.23 30.90
CA LEU A 3 -11.41 5.18 29.92
C LEU A 3 -10.13 4.92 29.12
N VAL A 4 -9.36 3.92 29.53
CA VAL A 4 -8.28 3.37 28.72
C VAL A 4 -8.93 2.72 27.50
N MET A 5 -8.99 3.48 26.40
CA MET A 5 -9.43 2.99 25.10
C MET A 5 -8.46 1.89 24.67
N LYS A 6 -8.84 0.65 24.92
CA LYS A 6 -8.11 -0.53 24.48
C LYS A 6 -8.27 -0.58 22.96
N TYR A 7 -7.31 0.01 22.25
CA TYR A 7 -7.20 -0.09 20.80
C TYR A 7 -7.02 -1.58 20.46
N ARG A 8 -8.14 -2.25 20.21
CA ARG A 8 -8.17 -3.58 19.63
C ARG A 8 -7.84 -3.37 18.17
N THR A 9 -6.55 -3.33 17.85
CA THR A 9 -6.12 -3.35 16.45
C THR A 9 -6.75 -4.60 15.84
N PRO A 10 -7.65 -4.46 14.87
CA PRO A 10 -8.21 -5.63 14.21
C PRO A 10 -7.04 -6.46 13.66
N PRO A 11 -7.11 -7.80 13.74
CA PRO A 11 -6.07 -8.63 13.14
C PRO A 11 -5.89 -8.20 11.69
N LEU A 12 -4.65 -7.93 11.29
CA LEU A 12 -4.32 -7.58 9.92
C LEU A 12 -4.85 -8.68 9.01
N ALA A 13 -5.89 -8.39 8.24
CA ALA A 13 -6.56 -9.37 7.37
C ALA A 13 -5.65 -9.83 6.21
N TYR A 14 -4.53 -9.12 5.99
CA TYR A 14 -3.59 -9.34 4.92
C TYR A 14 -2.15 -9.32 5.47
N PRO A 15 -1.21 -10.04 4.83
CA PRO A 15 0.19 -10.04 5.24
C PRO A 15 0.85 -8.68 4.95
N PHE A 16 1.95 -8.36 5.64
CA PHE A 16 2.57 -7.02 5.60
C PHE A 16 3.04 -6.61 4.19
N GLU A 17 3.45 -7.56 3.36
CA GLU A 17 3.91 -7.30 1.99
C GLU A 17 2.78 -6.79 1.08
N ALA A 18 1.53 -7.03 1.48
CA ALA A 18 0.34 -6.55 0.77
C ALA A 18 0.13 -5.03 0.92
N TYR A 19 0.82 -4.36 1.84
CA TYR A 19 0.70 -2.92 2.07
C TYR A 19 1.85 -2.15 1.39
N ASP A 20 1.56 -0.92 0.98
CA ASP A 20 2.53 0.03 0.44
C ASP A 20 3.18 0.88 1.56
N ARG A 21 4.03 1.83 1.16
CA ARG A 21 4.76 2.72 2.09
C ARG A 21 3.83 3.62 2.93
N ASN A 22 2.61 3.86 2.46
CA ASN A 22 1.61 4.66 3.17
C ASN A 22 0.67 3.77 4.00
N LEU A 23 1.08 2.53 4.29
CA LEU A 23 0.28 1.50 4.98
C LEU A 23 -1.06 1.22 4.29
N CYS A 24 -1.12 1.45 2.98
CA CYS A 24 -2.32 1.24 2.19
C CYS A 24 -2.21 -0.08 1.40
N LEU A 25 -3.32 -0.80 1.25
CA LEU A 25 -3.39 -2.08 0.56
C LEU A 25 -3.05 -1.90 -0.93
N LYS A 26 -2.08 -2.68 -1.41
CA LYS A 26 -1.65 -2.69 -2.81
C LYS A 26 -2.74 -3.29 -3.69
N PRO A 27 -3.02 -2.70 -4.87
CA PRO A 27 -3.87 -3.32 -5.86
C PRO A 27 -3.32 -4.68 -6.24
N SER A 28 -4.19 -5.69 -6.29
CA SER A 28 -3.79 -7.01 -6.77
C SER A 28 -3.67 -7.05 -8.30
N LEU A 29 -2.95 -8.04 -8.84
CA LEU A 29 -2.83 -8.22 -10.29
C LEU A 29 -4.19 -8.29 -10.99
N GLY A 30 -5.18 -8.97 -10.38
CA GLY A 30 -6.54 -9.05 -10.92
C GLY A 30 -7.22 -7.68 -11.06
N MET A 31 -6.96 -6.75 -10.14
CA MET A 31 -7.47 -5.37 -10.24
C MET A 31 -6.85 -4.64 -11.43
N PHE A 32 -5.54 -4.81 -11.67
CA PHE A 32 -4.88 -4.21 -12.83
C PHE A 32 -5.39 -4.79 -14.15
N LEU A 33 -5.62 -6.10 -14.21
CA LEU A 33 -6.19 -6.75 -15.40
C LEU A 33 -7.59 -6.21 -15.70
N VAL A 34 -8.44 -6.09 -14.69
CA VAL A 34 -9.79 -5.54 -14.89
C VAL A 34 -9.75 -4.05 -15.25
N LEU A 35 -8.90 -3.25 -14.62
CA LEU A 35 -8.74 -1.83 -14.99
C LEU A 35 -8.24 -1.68 -16.43
N SER A 36 -7.20 -2.43 -16.82
CA SER A 36 -6.67 -2.53 -18.20
C SER A 36 -7.73 -2.90 -19.20
N TYR A 37 -8.48 -3.95 -18.89
CA TYR A 37 -9.59 -4.39 -19.73
C TYR A 37 -10.71 -3.35 -19.83
N SER A 38 -11.01 -2.62 -18.75
CA SER A 38 -12.09 -1.64 -18.71
C SER A 38 -11.78 -0.35 -19.47
N VAL A 39 -10.50 -0.04 -19.73
CA VAL A 39 -10.09 1.15 -20.51
C VAL A 39 -9.60 0.79 -21.92
N ARG A 40 -9.82 -0.46 -22.36
CA ARG A 40 -9.24 -0.98 -23.60
C ARG A 40 -9.62 -0.16 -24.84
N HIS A 41 -10.84 0.39 -24.92
CA HIS A 41 -11.25 1.16 -26.10
C HIS A 41 -10.54 2.51 -26.12
N LEU A 42 -10.37 3.15 -24.96
CA LEU A 42 -9.53 4.34 -24.83
C LEU A 42 -8.06 4.06 -25.13
N LEU A 43 -7.54 2.91 -24.73
CA LEU A 43 -6.18 2.49 -25.10
C LEU A 43 -6.04 2.33 -26.61
N ILE A 44 -7.01 1.71 -27.29
CA ILE A 44 -7.01 1.59 -28.76
C ILE A 44 -7.06 2.97 -29.44
N VAL A 45 -7.92 3.86 -28.96
CA VAL A 45 -8.02 5.25 -29.46
C VAL A 45 -6.70 5.98 -29.23
N PHE A 46 -6.12 5.89 -28.04
CA PHE A 46 -4.82 6.46 -27.73
C PHE A 46 -3.76 5.91 -28.69
N LEU A 47 -3.69 4.60 -28.87
CA LEU A 47 -2.73 3.97 -29.78
C LEU A 47 -2.88 4.47 -31.23
N LEU A 48 -4.10 4.73 -31.69
CA LEU A 48 -4.37 5.31 -33.01
C LEU A 48 -3.81 6.73 -33.16
N TYR A 49 -3.92 7.57 -32.12
CA TYR A 49 -3.41 8.94 -32.16
C TYR A 49 -1.88 9.05 -32.02
N PHE A 50 -1.21 7.98 -31.54
CA PHE A 50 0.24 7.91 -31.40
C PHE A 50 0.84 6.95 -32.44
N PRO A 51 0.96 7.35 -33.72
CA PRO A 51 1.35 6.47 -34.83
C PRO A 51 2.76 5.88 -34.69
N PHE A 52 3.61 6.44 -33.83
CA PHE A 52 4.93 5.90 -33.54
C PHE A 52 4.88 4.46 -32.99
N MET A 53 3.78 4.07 -32.33
CA MET A 53 3.63 2.72 -31.77
C MET A 53 3.03 1.69 -32.75
N ILE A 54 2.47 2.12 -33.88
CA ILE A 54 1.72 1.23 -34.77
C ILE A 54 2.21 1.39 -36.22
N ARG A 55 3.23 0.62 -36.59
CA ARG A 55 3.72 0.57 -37.98
C ARG A 55 2.90 -0.33 -38.91
N SER A 56 1.99 -1.17 -38.38
CA SER A 56 1.42 -2.31 -39.14
C SER A 56 -0.10 -2.48 -39.08
N VAL A 57 -0.86 -1.57 -38.46
CA VAL A 57 -2.33 -1.69 -38.43
C VAL A 57 -2.93 -0.84 -39.53
N ASP A 58 -3.90 -1.41 -40.25
CA ASP A 58 -4.66 -0.69 -41.27
C ASP A 58 -5.46 0.46 -40.63
N MET A 59 -5.00 1.67 -40.90
CA MET A 59 -5.60 2.90 -40.38
C MET A 59 -7.02 3.13 -40.94
N ALA A 60 -7.38 2.51 -42.08
CA ALA A 60 -8.69 2.67 -42.69
C ALA A 60 -9.79 1.99 -41.86
N THR A 61 -9.56 0.74 -41.42
CA THR A 61 -10.51 0.00 -40.58
C THR A 61 -10.71 0.71 -39.24
N LEU A 62 -9.64 1.25 -38.66
CA LEU A 62 -9.69 1.88 -37.34
C LEU A 62 -10.35 3.28 -37.38
N LYS A 63 -10.13 4.05 -38.46
CA LYS A 63 -10.88 5.29 -38.71
C LYS A 63 -12.36 5.02 -38.92
N HIS A 64 -12.71 3.96 -39.66
CA HIS A 64 -14.10 3.56 -39.83
C HIS A 64 -14.76 3.23 -38.49
N TRP A 65 -14.06 2.49 -37.63
CA TRP A 65 -14.55 2.19 -36.28
C TRP A 65 -14.79 3.47 -35.45
N MET A 66 -13.86 4.43 -35.44
CA MET A 66 -14.08 5.71 -34.72
C MET A 66 -15.18 6.58 -35.34
N ALA A 67 -15.41 6.48 -36.65
CA ALA A 67 -16.46 7.23 -37.32
C ALA A 67 -17.86 6.71 -36.97
N THR A 68 -17.96 5.47 -36.48
CA THR A 68 -19.24 4.97 -35.99
C THR A 68 -19.58 5.61 -34.62
N PRO A 69 -20.83 6.08 -34.43
CA PRO A 69 -21.27 6.64 -33.14
C PRO A 69 -21.13 5.63 -31.99
N LEU A 70 -21.09 4.35 -32.33
CA LEU A 70 -20.87 3.26 -31.40
C LEU A 70 -19.46 3.25 -30.80
N GLY A 71 -18.43 3.39 -31.64
CA GLY A 71 -17.03 3.41 -31.19
C GLY A 71 -16.79 4.55 -30.20
N VAL A 72 -17.35 5.73 -30.50
CA VAL A 72 -17.32 6.88 -29.60
C VAL A 72 -18.06 6.59 -28.29
N SER A 73 -19.25 5.99 -28.35
CA SER A 73 -20.04 5.66 -27.16
C SER A 73 -19.32 4.66 -26.23
N LEU A 74 -18.65 3.65 -26.81
CA LEU A 74 -17.82 2.71 -26.05
C LEU A 74 -16.62 3.40 -25.39
N ALA A 75 -15.91 4.27 -26.12
CA ALA A 75 -14.80 5.04 -25.57
C ALA A 75 -15.25 5.97 -24.43
N VAL A 76 -16.43 6.59 -24.54
CA VAL A 76 -17.01 7.41 -23.47
C VAL A 76 -17.39 6.55 -22.26
N ALA A 77 -17.89 5.34 -22.47
CA ALA A 77 -18.21 4.40 -21.39
C ALA A 77 -16.97 3.99 -20.57
N ASP A 78 -15.77 4.02 -21.16
CA ASP A 78 -14.50 3.72 -20.49
C ASP A 78 -14.00 4.87 -19.57
N LEU A 79 -14.55 6.10 -19.70
CA LEU A 79 -14.07 7.27 -18.95
C LEU A 79 -14.07 7.08 -17.42
N PRO A 80 -15.11 6.51 -16.78
CA PRO A 80 -15.08 6.31 -15.34
C PRO A 80 -13.97 5.35 -14.90
N ALA A 81 -13.67 4.31 -15.67
CA ALA A 81 -12.55 3.42 -15.41
C ALA A 81 -11.20 4.13 -15.56
N LEU A 82 -11.06 5.01 -16.57
CA LEU A 82 -9.86 5.84 -16.72
C LEU A 82 -9.69 6.80 -15.53
N LEU A 83 -10.77 7.41 -15.05
CA LEU A 83 -10.75 8.25 -13.85
C LEU A 83 -10.28 7.48 -12.60
N ILE A 84 -10.70 6.22 -12.44
CA ILE A 84 -10.24 5.35 -11.35
C ILE A 84 -8.75 5.04 -11.50
N TRP A 85 -8.28 4.78 -12.73
CA TRP A 85 -6.86 4.57 -13.00
C TRP A 85 -6.03 5.80 -12.59
N LEU A 86 -6.49 6.99 -12.97
CA LEU A 86 -5.84 8.23 -12.58
C LEU A 86 -5.86 8.40 -11.04
N ALA A 87 -7.00 8.12 -10.39
CA ALA A 87 -7.11 8.18 -8.94
C ALA A 87 -6.12 7.24 -8.24
N TRP A 88 -5.86 6.06 -8.80
CA TRP A 88 -4.80 5.17 -8.31
C TRP A 88 -3.42 5.81 -8.41
N ARG A 89 -3.09 6.40 -9.57
CA ARG A 89 -1.79 7.06 -9.81
C ARG A 89 -1.55 8.26 -8.88
N TYR A 90 -2.63 8.94 -8.47
CA TYR A 90 -2.65 10.06 -7.54
C TYR A 90 -2.97 9.67 -6.10
N ARG A 91 -2.88 8.39 -5.71
CA ARG A 91 -3.08 7.95 -4.33
C ARG A 91 -1.91 8.36 -3.44
N ARG A 92 -1.97 9.60 -2.92
CA ARG A 92 -1.00 10.19 -1.98
C ARG A 92 -1.75 10.82 -0.80
N PRO A 93 -1.14 11.00 0.38
CA PRO A 93 -1.85 11.56 1.54
C PRO A 93 -2.26 13.03 1.30
N ARG A 94 -1.48 13.81 0.55
CA ARG A 94 -1.83 15.18 0.14
C ARG A 94 -2.89 15.31 -0.96
N THR A 95 -3.48 14.21 -1.43
CA THR A 95 -4.43 14.28 -2.52
C THR A 95 -5.77 14.85 -2.05
N GLY A 96 -6.35 15.74 -2.87
CA GLY A 96 -7.61 16.42 -2.60
C GLY A 96 -8.80 15.47 -2.35
N THR A 97 -9.83 16.01 -1.69
CA THR A 97 -11.06 15.31 -1.31
C THR A 97 -11.79 14.66 -2.49
N ALA A 98 -11.71 15.27 -3.68
CA ALA A 98 -12.33 14.74 -4.91
C ALA A 98 -11.78 13.36 -5.30
N TRP A 99 -10.45 13.19 -5.33
CA TRP A 99 -9.82 11.90 -5.66
C TRP A 99 -10.09 10.84 -4.60
N ARG A 100 -10.13 11.23 -3.33
CA ARG A 100 -10.49 10.34 -2.21
C ARG A 100 -11.92 9.82 -2.36
N TRP A 101 -12.85 10.72 -2.68
CA TRP A 101 -14.25 10.39 -2.91
C TRP A 101 -14.42 9.48 -4.13
N LEU A 102 -13.73 9.80 -5.23
CA LEU A 102 -13.73 9.02 -6.45
C LEU A 102 -13.20 7.60 -6.21
N TRP A 103 -12.09 7.47 -5.47
CA TRP A 103 -11.51 6.18 -5.11
C TRP A 103 -12.46 5.33 -4.26
N ARG A 104 -13.08 5.92 -3.22
CA ARG A 104 -14.05 5.22 -2.37
C ARG A 104 -15.26 4.71 -3.14
N ARG A 105 -15.64 5.38 -4.24
CA ARG A 105 -16.71 4.96 -5.15
C ARG A 105 -16.20 4.18 -6.36
N GLY A 106 -14.89 3.93 -6.45
CA GLY A 106 -14.24 3.32 -7.60
C GLY A 106 -14.82 1.95 -7.94
N ARG A 107 -15.16 1.12 -6.95
CA ARG A 107 -15.83 -0.17 -7.19
C ARG A 107 -17.16 -0.03 -7.94
N LEU A 108 -18.00 0.93 -7.54
CA LEU A 108 -19.30 1.17 -8.17
C LEU A 108 -19.12 1.75 -9.58
N ALA A 109 -18.20 2.71 -9.74
CA ALA A 109 -17.89 3.28 -11.05
C ALA A 109 -17.31 2.23 -12.02
N LEU A 110 -16.48 1.31 -11.53
CA LEU A 110 -15.94 0.20 -12.32
C LEU A 110 -17.02 -0.81 -12.71
N LEU A 111 -17.92 -1.17 -11.79
CA LEU A 111 -19.08 -2.02 -12.09
C LEU A 111 -19.99 -1.37 -13.13
N ALA A 112 -20.33 -0.10 -12.95
CA ALA A 112 -21.15 0.65 -13.90
C ALA A 112 -20.52 0.64 -15.29
N THR A 113 -19.20 0.90 -15.38
CA THR A 113 -18.45 0.83 -16.64
C THR A 113 -18.58 -0.53 -17.31
N LEU A 114 -18.33 -1.61 -16.57
CA LEU A 114 -18.42 -2.98 -17.11
C LEU A 114 -19.86 -3.35 -17.53
N ILE A 115 -20.87 -2.94 -16.77
CA ILE A 115 -22.28 -3.20 -17.13
C ILE A 115 -22.63 -2.44 -18.41
N THR A 116 -22.29 -1.15 -18.50
CA THR A 116 -22.57 -0.33 -19.68
C THR A 116 -21.85 -0.87 -20.93
N GLN A 117 -20.58 -1.25 -20.81
CA GLN A 117 -19.84 -1.90 -21.91
C GLN A 117 -20.49 -3.21 -22.34
N GLY A 118 -20.89 -4.06 -21.38
CA GLY A 118 -21.56 -5.31 -21.68
C GLY A 118 -22.90 -5.09 -22.39
N ALA A 119 -23.71 -4.14 -21.92
CA ALA A 119 -24.98 -3.79 -22.53
C ALA A 119 -24.80 -3.27 -23.97
N LEU A 120 -23.85 -2.37 -24.20
CA LEU A 120 -23.52 -1.86 -25.53
C LEU A 120 -23.04 -2.98 -26.47
N LEU A 121 -22.20 -3.89 -25.98
CA LEU A 121 -21.74 -5.04 -26.75
C LEU A 121 -22.90 -5.96 -27.14
N MET A 122 -23.82 -6.25 -26.20
CA MET A 122 -24.98 -7.10 -26.46
C MET A 122 -25.93 -6.48 -27.49
N VAL A 123 -26.26 -5.19 -27.36
CA VAL A 123 -27.15 -4.50 -28.31
C VAL A 123 -26.59 -4.51 -29.74
N THR A 124 -25.26 -4.48 -29.88
CA THR A 124 -24.61 -4.25 -31.17
C THR A 124 -24.18 -5.52 -31.87
N GLN A 125 -24.03 -6.61 -31.12
CA GLN A 125 -23.55 -7.89 -31.65
C GLN A 125 -24.57 -9.02 -31.45
N ALA A 126 -25.79 -8.72 -30.98
CA ALA A 126 -26.85 -9.72 -30.79
C ALA A 126 -27.16 -10.50 -32.07
N GLU A 127 -27.19 -9.84 -33.23
CA GLU A 127 -27.47 -10.51 -34.51
C GLU A 127 -26.34 -11.45 -34.94
N LYS A 128 -25.09 -11.11 -34.60
CA LYS A 128 -23.91 -11.94 -34.88
C LYS A 128 -23.88 -13.23 -34.04
N LEU A 129 -24.46 -13.19 -32.84
CA LEU A 129 -24.66 -14.37 -32.00
C LEU A 129 -25.58 -15.40 -32.67
N LEU A 130 -26.57 -14.96 -33.45
CA LEU A 130 -27.58 -15.83 -34.05
C LEU A 130 -27.17 -16.40 -35.41
N THR A 131 -26.33 -15.67 -36.16
CA THR A 131 -25.96 -16.00 -37.55
C THR A 131 -24.69 -16.87 -37.68
N SER A 132 -24.06 -17.19 -36.54
CA SER A 132 -23.07 -18.26 -36.26
C SER A 132 -22.05 -18.63 -37.36
N GLY A 133 -20.86 -18.02 -37.27
CA GLY A 133 -19.59 -18.47 -37.87
C GLY A 133 -18.41 -18.18 -36.93
N GLU A 134 -17.19 -17.99 -37.46
CA GLU A 134 -15.99 -17.68 -36.65
C GLU A 134 -16.11 -16.40 -35.81
N GLU A 135 -16.85 -15.38 -36.30
CA GLU A 135 -17.08 -14.12 -35.57
C GLU A 135 -17.85 -14.33 -34.25
N GLY A 136 -18.74 -15.33 -34.21
CA GLY A 136 -19.50 -15.66 -33.00
C GLY A 136 -18.62 -16.19 -31.87
N ALA A 137 -17.56 -16.93 -32.20
CA ALA A 137 -16.63 -17.49 -31.20
C ALA A 137 -15.86 -16.38 -30.46
N PHE A 138 -15.39 -15.36 -31.18
CA PHE A 138 -14.70 -14.22 -30.57
C PHE A 138 -15.61 -13.44 -29.63
N LEU A 139 -16.89 -13.27 -30.00
CA LEU A 139 -17.88 -12.59 -29.18
C LEU A 139 -18.15 -13.36 -27.87
N VAL A 140 -18.25 -14.69 -27.94
CA VAL A 140 -18.40 -15.55 -26.75
C VAL A 140 -17.20 -15.39 -25.80
N ILE A 141 -15.97 -15.42 -26.34
CA ILE A 141 -14.75 -15.20 -25.52
C ILE A 141 -14.81 -13.82 -24.85
N TYR A 142 -15.19 -12.78 -25.58
CA TYR A 142 -15.36 -11.44 -25.03
C TYR A 142 -16.37 -11.39 -23.88
N LEU A 143 -17.53 -12.04 -24.05
CA LEU A 143 -18.56 -12.12 -23.03
C LEU A 143 -18.09 -12.91 -21.80
N MET A 144 -17.29 -13.96 -21.99
CA MET A 144 -16.67 -14.70 -20.89
C MET A 144 -15.71 -13.83 -20.08
N ILE A 145 -14.83 -13.07 -20.75
CA ILE A 145 -13.91 -12.14 -20.08
C ILE A 145 -14.70 -11.03 -19.36
N GLN A 146 -15.74 -10.48 -19.99
CA GLN A 146 -16.63 -9.48 -19.38
C GLN A 146 -17.32 -10.03 -18.12
N GLY A 147 -17.87 -11.24 -18.21
CA GLY A 147 -18.54 -11.91 -17.09
C GLY A 147 -17.59 -12.24 -15.95
N TRP A 148 -16.37 -12.68 -16.27
CA TRP A 148 -15.31 -12.88 -15.28
C TRP A 148 -14.93 -11.57 -14.58
N ALA A 149 -14.74 -10.48 -15.33
CA ALA A 149 -14.43 -9.16 -14.76
C ALA A 149 -15.55 -8.65 -13.85
N LEU A 150 -16.81 -8.77 -14.27
CA LEU A 150 -17.99 -8.42 -13.46
C LEU A 150 -18.04 -9.23 -12.17
N THR A 151 -17.84 -10.54 -12.25
CA THR A 151 -17.83 -11.44 -11.08
C THR A 151 -16.68 -11.07 -10.14
N TYR A 152 -15.48 -10.84 -10.67
CA TYR A 152 -14.33 -10.43 -9.88
C TYR A 152 -14.59 -9.13 -9.13
N VAL A 153 -15.09 -8.09 -9.79
CA VAL A 153 -15.38 -6.79 -9.15
C VAL A 153 -16.58 -6.88 -8.19
N GLY A 154 -17.56 -7.71 -8.53
CA GLY A 154 -18.78 -7.93 -7.76
C GLY A 154 -18.55 -8.70 -6.46
N PHE A 155 -17.63 -9.67 -6.44
CA PHE A 155 -17.48 -10.58 -5.29
C PHE A 155 -16.13 -10.50 -4.57
N SER A 156 -15.11 -9.84 -5.12
CA SER A 156 -13.79 -9.74 -4.48
C SER A 156 -13.81 -8.85 -3.23
N ARG A 157 -13.60 -9.48 -2.06
CA ARG A 157 -13.40 -8.76 -0.78
C ARG A 157 -12.16 -7.89 -0.81
N ARG A 158 -11.05 -8.42 -1.34
CA ARG A 158 -9.79 -7.67 -1.45
C ARG A 158 -9.96 -6.39 -2.25
N LEU A 159 -10.69 -6.43 -3.37
CA LEU A 159 -10.96 -5.24 -4.16
C LEU A 159 -11.76 -4.20 -3.38
N THR A 160 -12.74 -4.66 -2.60
CA THR A 160 -13.55 -3.79 -1.73
C THR A 160 -12.68 -3.10 -0.69
N ASP A 161 -11.76 -3.82 -0.07
CA ASP A 161 -10.85 -3.27 0.93
C ASP A 161 -9.88 -2.27 0.30
N VAL A 162 -9.33 -2.57 -0.89
CA VAL A 162 -8.46 -1.62 -1.63
C VAL A 162 -9.17 -0.30 -1.92
N PHE A 163 -10.44 -0.32 -2.33
CA PHE A 163 -11.20 0.91 -2.61
C PHE A 163 -11.64 1.66 -1.35
N ARG A 164 -11.85 0.96 -0.23
CA ARG A 164 -12.17 1.60 1.06
C ARG A 164 -10.96 2.27 1.68
N ASP A 165 -9.79 1.73 1.39
CA ASP A 165 -8.54 2.17 1.95
C ASP A 165 -7.96 3.37 1.17
N PHE A 166 -7.64 4.46 1.88
CA PHE A 166 -7.02 5.65 1.32
C PHE A 166 -6.21 6.35 2.43
N PRO A 167 -5.00 6.86 2.16
CA PRO A 167 -4.16 7.48 3.19
C PRO A 167 -4.86 8.67 3.87
N ASP A 168 -4.83 8.70 5.20
CA ASP A 168 -5.41 9.80 5.99
C ASP A 168 -4.52 11.06 5.85
N PRO A 169 -5.07 12.27 5.60
CA PRO A 169 -4.22 13.45 5.43
C PRO A 169 -3.60 13.91 6.75
N ALA A 170 -4.15 13.50 7.90
CA ALA A 170 -3.65 13.94 9.21
C ALA A 170 -2.27 13.35 9.54
N VAL A 171 -2.00 12.10 9.13
CA VAL A 171 -0.77 11.37 9.48
C VAL A 171 0.49 12.05 8.92
N GLU A 172 0.39 12.69 7.77
CA GLU A 172 1.53 13.40 7.16
C GLU A 172 1.67 14.84 7.68
N GLY A 173 0.57 15.44 8.18
CA GLY A 173 0.59 16.77 8.79
C GLY A 173 1.45 16.81 10.06
N ASP A 174 1.30 15.80 10.92
CA ASP A 174 2.06 15.68 12.17
C ASP A 174 3.52 15.30 11.93
N ALA A 175 3.82 14.59 10.84
CA ALA A 175 5.19 14.28 10.43
C ALA A 175 5.90 15.52 9.82
N ALA A 176 5.17 16.43 9.18
CA ALA A 176 5.73 17.64 8.57
C ALA A 176 5.93 18.79 9.59
N THR A 177 5.19 18.80 10.69
CA THR A 177 5.41 19.73 11.83
C THR A 177 6.31 19.16 12.92
N ALA A 178 6.72 17.88 12.82
CA ALA A 178 7.80 17.38 13.63
C ALA A 178 9.04 18.26 13.37
N PRO A 179 9.63 18.88 14.41
CA PRO A 179 10.76 19.77 14.24
C PRO A 179 11.86 19.03 13.50
N THR A 180 12.37 19.61 12.41
CA THR A 180 13.48 19.06 11.64
C THR A 180 14.59 18.63 12.60
N PRO A 181 15.02 17.34 12.59
CA PRO A 181 16.03 16.83 13.52
C PRO A 181 17.42 17.51 13.46
N GLY A 182 17.58 18.57 12.65
CA GLY A 182 18.79 19.38 12.51
C GLY A 182 18.82 20.69 13.32
N GLN A 183 17.78 21.05 14.08
CA GLN A 183 17.80 22.20 15.01
C GLN A 183 17.98 21.80 16.48
N ALA A 184 18.55 20.62 16.74
CA ALA A 184 19.12 20.34 18.05
C ALA A 184 20.52 21.02 18.14
N PRO A 185 20.83 21.78 19.20
CA PRO A 185 22.14 22.39 19.36
C PRO A 185 23.22 21.30 19.29
N SER A 186 24.16 21.48 18.34
CA SER A 186 25.31 20.61 18.12
C SER A 186 25.90 20.08 19.45
N PRO A 187 25.85 18.77 19.73
CA PRO A 187 26.40 18.23 20.96
C PRO A 187 27.92 18.36 20.91
N LYS A 188 28.46 19.28 21.70
CA LYS A 188 29.90 19.32 22.01
C LYS A 188 30.27 17.97 22.65
N SER A 189 31.20 17.24 22.00
CA SER A 189 31.91 16.08 22.55
C SER A 189 31.03 14.92 23.05
N GLY A 190 31.05 13.79 22.33
CA GLY A 190 30.30 12.56 22.66
C GLY A 190 30.59 11.95 24.05
N LYS A 191 31.64 12.39 24.75
CA LYS A 191 31.93 11.97 26.14
C LYS A 191 31.10 12.75 27.18
N ASP A 192 30.76 13.99 26.91
CA ASP A 192 30.05 14.85 27.86
C ASP A 192 28.55 14.56 27.87
N THR A 193 27.99 14.17 26.72
CA THR A 193 26.60 13.74 26.58
C THR A 193 26.32 12.39 27.24
N TRP A 194 27.28 11.46 27.23
CA TRP A 194 27.15 10.17 27.92
C TRP A 194 27.16 10.33 29.44
N ASN A 195 28.11 11.10 29.98
CA ASN A 195 28.21 11.33 31.43
C ASN A 195 27.04 12.16 31.99
N ALA A 196 26.50 13.10 31.20
CA ALA A 196 25.30 13.85 31.57
C ALA A 196 24.03 12.98 31.55
N ARG A 197 23.92 12.02 30.62
CA ARG A 197 22.80 11.05 30.58
C ARG A 197 22.87 10.04 31.72
N LYS A 198 24.08 9.58 32.09
CA LYS A 198 24.28 8.63 33.19
C LYS A 198 23.77 9.18 34.54
N LYS A 199 23.87 10.50 34.75
CA LYS A 199 23.36 11.19 35.95
C LYS A 199 21.83 11.33 36.02
N ARG A 200 21.11 11.14 34.91
CA ARG A 200 19.64 11.28 34.86
C ARG A 200 18.88 9.95 34.99
N LEU A 201 19.60 8.83 35.08
CA LEU A 201 19.00 7.53 35.33
C LEU A 201 18.60 7.41 36.81
N PRO A 202 17.42 6.86 37.13
CA PRO A 202 17.04 6.58 38.52
C PRO A 202 18.12 5.75 39.22
N ALA A 203 18.44 6.11 40.47
CA ALA A 203 19.53 5.52 41.28
C ALA A 203 19.67 3.98 41.27
N PRO A 204 18.61 3.14 41.13
CA PRO A 204 18.81 1.69 41.04
C PRO A 204 19.49 1.20 39.74
N LEU A 205 19.45 1.97 38.65
CA LEU A 205 19.92 1.51 37.32
C LEU A 205 21.38 1.87 37.02
N SER A 206 21.95 2.84 37.71
CA SER A 206 23.33 3.31 37.48
C SER A 206 24.40 2.40 38.09
N ARG A 207 24.01 1.43 38.93
CA ARG A 207 24.89 0.46 39.61
C ARG A 207 24.96 -0.90 38.93
N ILE A 208 24.15 -1.13 37.89
CA ILE A 208 24.10 -2.41 37.19
C ILE A 208 25.23 -2.42 36.16
N ASP A 209 26.06 -3.47 36.20
CA ASP A 209 27.11 -3.70 35.21
C ASP A 209 26.46 -4.32 33.96
N TRP A 210 26.37 -3.54 32.88
CA TRP A 210 25.61 -3.87 31.67
C TRP A 210 26.43 -4.68 30.65
N THR A 211 27.18 -5.67 31.13
CA THR A 211 27.92 -6.57 30.23
C THR A 211 26.95 -7.52 29.51
N PRO A 212 27.22 -7.88 28.24
CA PRO A 212 26.30 -8.69 27.41
C PRO A 212 25.91 -10.02 28.04
N THR A 213 26.82 -10.65 28.78
CA THR A 213 26.61 -11.90 29.52
C THR A 213 25.63 -11.75 30.67
N ARG A 214 25.68 -10.63 31.40
CA ARG A 214 24.77 -10.37 32.53
C ARG A 214 23.36 -10.00 32.08
N ILE A 215 23.23 -9.32 30.93
CA ILE A 215 21.92 -9.04 30.30
C ILE A 215 21.22 -10.33 29.90
N ALA A 216 21.97 -11.30 29.34
CA ALA A 216 21.43 -12.62 29.00
C ALA A 216 20.94 -13.39 30.24
N GLU A 217 21.71 -13.35 31.33
CA GLU A 217 21.36 -14.04 32.58
C GLU A 217 20.15 -13.40 33.30
N GLU A 218 20.08 -12.07 33.36
CA GLU A 218 18.95 -11.33 33.93
C GLU A 218 17.67 -11.46 33.08
N SER A 219 17.83 -11.63 31.75
CA SER A 219 16.72 -11.83 30.81
C SER A 219 15.95 -13.13 31.03
N GLN A 220 16.67 -14.15 31.47
CA GLN A 220 16.12 -15.47 31.76
C GLN A 220 15.40 -15.47 33.11
N LYS A 221 15.88 -14.68 34.08
CA LYS A 221 15.27 -14.54 35.42
C LYS A 221 14.07 -13.60 35.47
N ARG A 222 13.99 -12.58 34.61
CA ARG A 222 12.94 -11.55 34.68
C ARG A 222 12.48 -11.11 33.29
N LYS A 223 11.58 -11.89 32.68
CA LYS A 223 10.95 -11.61 31.38
C LYS A 223 10.37 -10.19 31.29
N ASP A 224 9.79 -9.68 32.38
CA ASP A 224 9.13 -8.38 32.41
C ASP A 224 10.12 -7.20 32.36
N LYS A 225 11.34 -7.39 32.89
CA LYS A 225 12.41 -6.36 32.87
C LYS A 225 13.12 -6.28 31.51
N CYS A 226 13.10 -7.36 30.73
CA CYS A 226 13.69 -7.34 29.39
C CYS A 226 12.95 -6.46 28.41
N ILE A 227 11.62 -6.35 28.55
CA ILE A 227 10.81 -5.42 27.75
C ILE A 227 11.21 -3.97 28.05
N GLU A 228 11.57 -3.68 29.31
CA GLU A 228 12.04 -2.36 29.75
C GLU A 228 13.49 -2.05 29.27
N ILE A 229 14.36 -3.06 29.22
CA ILE A 229 15.76 -2.90 28.76
C ILE A 229 15.81 -2.80 27.23
N ALA A 230 15.01 -3.60 26.52
CA ALA A 230 14.88 -3.58 25.06
C ALA A 230 14.40 -2.24 24.54
N SER A 231 13.38 -1.68 25.20
CA SER A 231 12.84 -0.36 24.86
C SER A 231 13.85 0.78 25.11
N LYS A 232 14.82 0.60 26.02
CA LYS A 232 15.90 1.57 26.26
C LYS A 232 17.08 1.40 25.29
N PHE A 233 17.37 0.18 24.82
CA PHE A 233 18.43 -0.08 23.83
C PHE A 233 18.03 0.30 22.41
N MET A 234 16.76 0.14 22.02
CA MET A 234 16.28 0.55 20.69
C MET A 234 16.19 2.06 20.47
N ILE A 235 16.39 2.86 21.52
CA ILE A 235 16.56 4.32 21.42
C ILE A 235 18.05 4.67 21.12
N ALA A 236 18.95 3.69 21.12
CA ALA A 236 20.37 3.87 20.80
C ALA A 236 20.73 3.23 19.45
N ASP A 237 21.38 4.03 18.62
CA ASP A 237 21.67 3.88 17.20
C ASP A 237 22.70 2.77 16.87
N ALA A 238 22.39 1.50 17.18
CA ALA A 238 23.32 0.36 17.02
C ALA A 238 22.66 -0.87 16.34
N PRO A 239 22.37 -0.80 15.03
CA PRO A 239 21.63 -1.84 14.29
C PRO A 239 22.32 -3.22 14.29
N GLU A 240 23.66 -3.27 14.26
CA GLU A 240 24.41 -4.55 14.30
C GLU A 240 24.25 -5.29 15.63
N GLN A 241 24.17 -4.57 16.74
CA GLN A 241 23.99 -5.19 18.06
C GLN A 241 22.57 -5.73 18.23
N VAL A 242 21.57 -5.05 17.64
CA VAL A 242 20.18 -5.51 17.62
C VAL A 242 20.04 -6.80 16.81
N MET A 243 20.62 -6.87 15.60
CA MET A 243 20.61 -8.09 14.79
C MET A 243 21.32 -9.25 15.48
N THR A 244 22.49 -9.02 16.07
CA THR A 244 23.25 -10.07 16.78
C THR A 244 22.48 -10.60 18.00
N MET A 245 21.80 -9.71 18.73
CA MET A 245 20.98 -10.06 19.89
C MET A 245 19.71 -10.81 19.47
N GLN A 246 19.08 -10.40 18.36
CA GLN A 246 17.92 -11.07 17.79
C GLN A 246 18.25 -12.48 17.29
N GLN A 247 19.41 -12.68 16.67
CA GLN A 247 19.89 -13.99 16.23
C GLN A 247 20.06 -14.94 17.43
N ARG A 248 20.75 -14.48 18.50
CA ARG A 248 20.97 -15.27 19.73
C ARG A 248 19.67 -15.57 20.49
N LEU A 249 18.68 -14.68 20.42
CA LEU A 249 17.36 -14.90 21.01
C LEU A 249 16.53 -15.91 20.19
N ALA A 250 16.69 -15.92 18.86
CA ALA A 250 16.06 -16.91 17.99
C ALA A 250 16.60 -18.32 18.23
N ASP A 251 17.91 -18.45 18.45
CA ASP A 251 18.56 -19.73 18.74
C ASP A 251 18.16 -20.31 20.10
N SER A 252 17.77 -19.46 21.07
CA SER A 252 17.43 -19.89 22.44
C SER A 252 15.93 -20.08 22.66
N SER A 253 15.07 -19.28 22.03
CA SER A 253 13.61 -19.48 22.08
C SER A 253 12.89 -18.75 20.95
N PRO A 254 12.25 -19.47 20.00
CA PRO A 254 11.56 -18.85 18.87
C PRO A 254 10.40 -17.93 19.30
N ALA A 255 9.76 -18.21 20.44
CA ALA A 255 8.70 -17.35 20.98
C ALA A 255 9.23 -15.99 21.49
N VAL A 256 10.44 -15.96 22.06
CA VAL A 256 11.07 -14.72 22.54
C VAL A 256 11.58 -13.88 21.38
N ALA A 257 12.12 -14.53 20.33
CA ALA A 257 12.50 -13.85 19.11
C ALA A 257 11.31 -13.21 18.38
N ALA A 258 10.16 -13.90 18.32
CA ALA A 258 8.94 -13.34 17.75
C ALA A 258 8.45 -12.11 18.55
N ALA A 259 8.49 -12.18 19.89
CA ALA A 259 8.13 -11.04 20.74
C ALA A 259 9.09 -9.84 20.57
N TRP A 260 10.40 -10.09 20.48
CA TRP A 260 11.42 -9.08 20.21
C TRP A 260 11.31 -8.46 18.83
N TYR A 261 11.00 -9.27 17.80
CA TYR A 261 10.77 -8.78 16.45
C TYR A 261 9.53 -7.87 16.38
N THR A 262 8.46 -8.24 17.09
CA THR A 262 7.24 -7.42 17.16
C THR A 262 7.49 -6.10 17.89
N LEU A 263 8.29 -6.13 18.97
CA LEU A 263 8.71 -4.94 19.70
C LEU A 263 9.65 -4.05 18.88
N SER A 264 10.55 -4.62 18.10
CA SER A 264 11.48 -3.87 17.25
C SER A 264 10.80 -3.27 16.03
N ILE A 265 9.83 -3.94 15.42
CA ILE A 265 8.96 -3.32 14.41
C ILE A 265 8.15 -2.16 15.00
N ARG A 266 7.67 -2.30 16.24
CA ARG A 266 6.89 -1.24 16.91
C ARG A 266 7.76 -0.05 17.33
N ALA A 267 8.99 -0.31 17.77
CA ALA A 267 9.96 0.73 18.07
C ALA A 267 10.47 1.39 16.78
N ALA A 268 10.75 0.61 15.73
CA ALA A 268 11.11 1.10 14.41
C ALA A 268 9.95 1.84 13.72
N SER A 269 8.68 1.48 13.92
CA SER A 269 7.58 2.27 13.37
C SER A 269 7.37 3.59 14.13
N GLN A 270 7.82 3.66 15.38
CA GLN A 270 7.84 4.88 16.19
C GLN A 270 9.12 5.72 16.00
N GLY A 271 10.23 5.12 15.55
CA GLY A 271 11.53 5.76 15.32
C GLY A 271 11.92 6.00 13.85
N ALA A 272 11.48 5.16 12.92
CA ALA A 272 11.69 5.34 11.47
C ALA A 272 10.84 6.45 10.86
N LEU A 273 9.82 6.93 11.59
CA LEU A 273 9.17 8.20 11.28
C LEU A 273 10.11 9.41 11.53
N ALA A 274 11.17 9.23 12.33
CA ALA A 274 12.20 10.25 12.58
C ALA A 274 13.49 10.03 11.76
N GLU A 275 13.85 8.79 11.42
CA GLU A 275 15.10 8.47 10.70
C GLU A 275 14.97 8.23 9.19
N ALA A 276 13.80 7.84 8.66
CA ALA A 276 13.63 7.70 7.20
C ALA A 276 13.75 9.02 6.43
N THR A 277 13.66 10.15 7.15
CA THR A 277 13.88 11.50 6.61
C THR A 277 15.36 11.88 6.53
N LEU A 278 16.25 11.13 7.20
CA LEU A 278 17.69 11.44 7.30
C LEU A 278 18.54 10.68 6.27
N LEU A 279 18.01 9.59 5.68
CA LEU A 279 18.69 8.77 4.66
C LEU A 279 18.30 9.09 3.20
N ILE A 280 17.50 10.14 2.98
CA ILE A 280 17.18 10.65 1.62
C ILE A 280 17.96 11.94 1.30
N GLU A 281 18.70 12.53 2.25
CA GLU A 281 19.53 13.74 2.05
C GLU A 281 21.05 13.53 2.28
N THR A 282 21.54 12.31 2.05
CA THR A 282 22.96 12.03 1.80
C THR A 282 23.10 11.27 0.49
#